data_AF-A0A846DPA6-F1
#
_entry.id   AF-A0A846DPA6-F1
#
_cell.length_a   1.000
_cell.length_b   1.000
_cell.length_c   1.000
_cell.angle_alpha   90.00
_cell.angle_beta   90.00
_cell.angle_gamma   90.00
#
_symmetry.space_group_name_H-M   'P 1'
#
loop_
_entity.id
_entity.type
_entity.pdbx_description
1 polymer ?
#
loop_
_entity_poly.entity_id
_entity_poly.type
_entity_poly.pdbx_seq_one_letter_code
_entity_poly.pdbx_strand_id
1 'polypeptide(L)'
;MPISEAQKLIEATGASVMLLNEETGLLEIISGSGNKGISQRLKIRPGEGIAGHIFLCKQAEIINDIKSDPRYFKANHQIYSIICATLTTRKTFL
;
A
#
# COMPACT_ATOMS: atom_id res chain seq x y z
N MET A 1 -13.85 -9.96 -3.53
CA MET A 1 -13.71 -8.55 -3.11
C MET A 1 -12.97 -7.80 -4.21
N PRO A 2 -13.21 -6.51 -4.49
CA PRO A 2 -12.56 -5.82 -5.61
C PRO A 2 -11.03 -5.95 -5.65
N ILE A 3 -10.36 -5.90 -4.48
CA ILE A 3 -8.91 -6.05 -4.40
C ILE A 3 -8.40 -7.45 -4.79
N SER A 4 -9.21 -8.50 -4.59
CA SER A 4 -8.83 -9.87 -4.98
C SER A 4 -8.84 -10.07 -6.49
N GLU A 5 -9.72 -9.38 -7.21
CA GLU A 5 -9.74 -9.43 -8.68
C GLU A 5 -8.56 -8.68 -9.28
N ALA A 6 -8.23 -7.49 -8.75
CA ALA A 6 -7.01 -6.77 -9.13
C ALA A 6 -5.75 -7.62 -8.89
N GLN A 7 -5.67 -8.31 -7.74
CA GLN A 7 -4.57 -9.22 -7.44
C GLN A 7 -4.43 -10.33 -8.49
N LYS A 8 -5.55 -10.98 -8.89
CA LYS A 8 -5.54 -12.04 -9.90
C LYS A 8 -5.13 -11.54 -11.27
N LEU A 9 -5.65 -10.40 -11.71
CA LEU A 9 -5.37 -9.83 -13.03
C LEU A 9 -3.90 -9.46 -13.22
N ILE A 10 -3.22 -9.09 -12.14
CA ILE A 10 -1.80 -8.71 -12.14
C ILE A 10 -0.91 -9.90 -11.70
N GLU A 11 -1.50 -11.06 -11.40
CA GLU A 11 -0.82 -12.24 -10.88
C GLU A 11 0.04 -11.96 -9.63
N ALA A 12 -0.41 -11.03 -8.78
CA ALA A 12 0.33 -10.61 -7.60
C ALA A 12 0.21 -11.63 -6.45
N THR A 13 1.29 -11.79 -5.67
CA THR A 13 1.31 -12.68 -4.49
C THR A 13 0.53 -12.14 -3.29
N GLY A 14 0.13 -10.87 -3.35
CA GLY A 14 -0.73 -10.21 -2.39
C GLY A 14 -1.10 -8.79 -2.84
N ALA A 15 -2.14 -8.23 -2.23
CA ALA A 15 -2.62 -6.88 -2.50
C ALA A 15 -3.28 -6.31 -1.24
N SER A 16 -3.21 -4.98 -1.07
CA SER A 16 -3.87 -4.28 0.03
C SER A 16 -4.38 -2.91 -0.38
N VAL A 17 -5.48 -2.49 0.25
CA VAL A 17 -5.96 -1.11 0.23
C VAL A 17 -5.73 -0.49 1.59
N MET A 18 -5.09 0.67 1.60
CA MET A 18 -4.88 1.48 2.79
C MET A 18 -5.75 2.73 2.72
N LEU A 19 -6.38 3.11 3.83
CA LEU A 19 -7.05 4.40 3.97
C LEU A 19 -6.34 5.24 5.02
N LEU A 20 -6.33 6.56 4.81
CA LEU A 20 -5.92 7.51 5.83
C LEU A 20 -7.03 7.60 6.88
N ASN A 21 -6.70 7.29 8.12
CA ASN A 21 -7.54 7.56 9.27
C ASN A 21 -7.33 9.04 9.68
N GLU A 22 -8.34 9.89 9.51
CA GLU A 22 -8.23 11.34 9.75
C GLU A 22 -8.02 11.69 11.23
N GLU A 23 -8.47 10.86 12.17
CA GLU A 23 -8.32 11.10 13.61
C GLU A 23 -6.87 10.86 14.07
N THR A 24 -6.23 9.82 13.54
CA THR A 24 -4.88 9.40 13.95
C THR A 24 -3.78 9.89 13.01
N GLY A 25 -4.13 10.28 11.78
CA GLY A 25 -3.19 10.63 10.72
C GLY A 25 -2.38 9.45 10.18
N LEU A 26 -2.84 8.21 10.40
CA LEU A 26 -2.14 6.99 9.98
C LEU A 26 -2.83 6.32 8.79
N LEU A 27 -2.04 5.70 7.91
CA LEU A 27 -2.53 4.81 6.87
C LEU A 27 -2.78 3.42 7.48
N GLU A 28 -4.01 2.94 7.36
CA GLU A 28 -4.45 1.66 7.92
C GLU A 28 -4.98 0.73 6.81
N ILE A 29 -4.61 -0.56 6.89
CA ILE A 29 -5.07 -1.55 5.91
C ILE A 29 -6.54 -1.89 6.19
N ILE A 30 -7.42 -1.55 5.25
CA ILE A 30 -8.86 -1.84 5.34
C ILE A 30 -9.27 -3.12 4.59
N SER A 31 -8.43 -3.55 3.64
CA SER A 31 -8.65 -4.77 2.87
C SER A 31 -7.31 -5.29 2.40
N GLY A 32 -7.08 -6.59 2.51
CA GLY A 32 -5.84 -7.21 2.09
C GLY A 32 -6.00 -8.70 1.79
N SER A 33 -5.15 -9.22 0.92
CA SER A 33 -5.07 -10.64 0.57
C SER A 33 -3.63 -11.01 0.20
N GLY A 34 -3.21 -12.25 0.44
CA GLY A 34 -1.87 -12.73 0.09
C GLY A 34 -1.36 -13.86 0.96
N ASN A 35 -0.34 -14.55 0.46
CA ASN A 35 0.11 -15.85 0.97
C ASN A 35 0.88 -15.78 2.30
N LYS A 36 1.34 -14.59 2.69
CA LYS A 36 2.04 -14.34 3.97
C LYS A 36 1.56 -13.02 4.57
N GLY A 37 0.47 -13.11 5.32
CA GLY A 37 0.06 -12.15 6.35
C GLY A 37 0.29 -10.69 6.01
N ILE A 38 -0.52 -10.11 5.13
CA ILE A 38 -0.73 -8.67 5.17
C ILE A 38 -1.39 -8.38 6.52
N SER A 39 -0.58 -7.97 7.51
CA SER A 39 -1.09 -7.72 8.85
C SER A 39 -2.04 -6.53 8.82
N GLN A 40 -3.32 -6.76 9.09
CA GLN A 40 -4.32 -5.70 9.26
C GLN A 40 -3.95 -4.72 10.38
N ARG A 41 -2.96 -5.06 11.23
CA ARG A 41 -2.42 -4.18 12.28
C ARG A 41 -1.33 -3.24 11.79
N LEU A 42 -0.90 -3.33 10.53
CA LEU A 42 0.12 -2.43 9.99
C LEU A 42 -0.45 -1.00 9.89
N LYS A 43 0.22 -0.09 10.58
CA LYS A 43 -0.07 1.35 10.57
C LYS A 43 1.17 2.08 10.08
N ILE A 44 1.02 2.89 9.05
CA ILE A 44 2.14 3.60 8.40
C ILE A 44 1.86 5.09 8.46
N ARG A 45 2.85 5.92 8.83
CA ARG A 45 2.71 7.37 8.74
C ARG A 45 2.84 7.83 7.28
N PRO A 46 2.14 8.88 6.84
CA PRO A 46 2.48 9.57 5.60
C PRO A 46 3.99 9.91 5.57
N GLY A 47 4.67 9.56 4.48
CA GLY A 47 6.12 9.70 4.30
C GLY A 47 6.97 8.52 4.81
N GLU A 48 6.39 7.58 5.56
CA GLU A 48 7.09 6.41 6.05
C GLU A 48 6.98 5.25 5.06
N GLY A 49 8.12 4.62 4.77
CA GLY A 49 8.17 3.50 3.85
C GLY A 49 7.78 3.87 2.41
N ILE A 50 7.71 2.86 1.54
CA ILE A 50 7.30 3.03 0.15
C ILE A 50 5.86 3.57 0.06
N ALA A 51 4.91 2.92 0.73
CA ALA A 51 3.49 3.27 0.63
C ALA A 51 3.19 4.67 1.22
N GLY A 52 3.79 5.02 2.37
CA GLY A 52 3.62 6.34 2.97
C GLY A 52 4.26 7.44 2.13
N HIS A 53 5.42 7.19 1.51
CA HIS A 53 6.03 8.14 0.58
C HIS A 53 5.17 8.39 -0.66
N ILE A 54 4.70 7.33 -1.31
CA ILE A 54 3.81 7.43 -2.48
C ILE A 54 2.52 8.18 -2.14
N PHE A 55 1.95 7.92 -0.96
CA PHE A 55 0.78 8.66 -0.47
C PHE A 55 1.01 10.17 -0.38
N LEU A 56 2.19 10.62 0.08
CA LEU A 56 2.53 12.05 0.14
C LEU A 56 2.76 12.65 -1.25
N CYS A 57 3.54 11.97 -2.09
CA CYS A 57 3.94 12.47 -3.41
C CYS A 57 2.79 12.40 -4.43
N LYS A 58 1.75 11.59 -4.17
CA LYS A 58 0.61 11.33 -5.07
C LYS A 58 1.02 10.84 -6.46
N GLN A 59 2.19 10.19 -6.55
CA GLN A 59 2.73 9.65 -7.78
C GLN A 59 2.76 8.14 -7.68
N ALA A 60 2.05 7.46 -8.59
CA ALA A 60 2.08 6.01 -8.66
C ALA A 60 3.46 5.52 -9.11
N GLU A 61 3.91 4.41 -8.52
CA GLU A 61 5.21 3.81 -8.82
C GLU A 61 5.10 2.29 -8.99
N ILE A 62 5.92 1.77 -9.91
CA ILE A 62 6.22 0.34 -10.06
C ILE A 62 7.67 0.15 -9.61
N ILE A 63 7.86 -0.65 -8.56
CA ILE A 63 9.18 -0.94 -8.00
C ILE A 63 9.44 -2.42 -8.22
N ASN A 64 10.39 -2.74 -9.10
CA ASN A 64 10.70 -4.12 -9.49
C ASN A 64 11.60 -4.83 -8.48
N ASP A 65 12.41 -4.08 -7.73
CA ASP A 65 13.23 -4.62 -6.64
C ASP A 65 13.13 -3.71 -5.41
N ILE A 66 12.26 -4.12 -4.48
CA ILE A 66 12.03 -3.43 -3.21
C ILE A 66 13.28 -3.45 -2.32
N LYS A 67 14.13 -4.49 -2.39
CA LYS A 67 15.30 -4.60 -1.51
C LYS A 67 16.35 -3.53 -1.82
N SER A 68 16.36 -3.03 -3.05
CA SER A 68 17.21 -1.94 -3.50
C SER A 68 16.61 -0.56 -3.24
N ASP A 69 15.33 -0.47 -2.85
CA ASP A 69 14.67 0.80 -2.58
C ASP A 69 15.03 1.30 -1.16
N PRO A 70 15.61 2.51 -1.01
CA PRO A 70 16.02 3.04 0.29
C PRO A 70 14.85 3.30 1.24
N ARG A 71 13.61 3.38 0.72
CA ARG A 71 12.39 3.53 1.51
C ARG A 71 11.91 2.20 2.08
N TYR A 72 12.48 1.08 1.68
CA TYR A 72 12.10 -0.23 2.22
C TYR A 72 12.72 -0.45 3.61
N PHE A 73 11.92 -0.21 4.64
CA PHE A 73 12.23 -0.71 5.97
C PHE A 73 12.00 -2.22 5.98
N LYS A 74 13.03 -2.99 6.34
CA LYS A 74 13.00 -4.47 6.44
C LYS A 74 11.91 -4.92 7.41
N ALA A 75 10.67 -5.00 6.93
CA ALA A 75 9.64 -5.79 7.57
C ALA A 75 9.92 -7.26 7.24
N ASN A 76 9.62 -8.18 8.16
CA ASN A 76 9.79 -9.64 7.99
C ASN A 76 8.94 -10.27 6.85
N HIS A 77 8.46 -9.46 5.91
CA HIS A 77 7.64 -9.84 4.77
C HIS A 77 8.52 -9.93 3.52
N GLN A 78 8.51 -11.09 2.87
CA GLN A 78 9.22 -11.33 1.62
C GLN A 78 8.45 -10.69 0.45
N ILE A 79 8.54 -9.36 0.31
CA ILE A 79 8.02 -8.64 -0.86
C ILE A 79 9.21 -8.29 -1.76
N TYR A 80 9.10 -8.63 -3.04
CA TYR A 80 10.18 -8.42 -4.03
C TYR A 80 9.89 -7.23 -4.94
N SER A 81 8.65 -7.11 -5.40
CA SER A 81 8.19 -6.03 -6.24
C SER A 81 6.83 -5.51 -5.75
N ILE A 82 6.50 -4.27 -6.11
CA ILE A 82 5.22 -3.66 -5.78
C ILE A 82 4.79 -2.68 -6.87
N ILE A 83 3.48 -2.67 -7.12
CA ILE A 83 2.81 -1.56 -7.79
C ILE A 83 2.00 -0.84 -6.72
N CYS A 84 2.22 0.45 -6.52
CA CYS A 84 1.52 1.23 -5.52
C CYS A 84 1.05 2.54 -6.13
N ALA A 85 -0.22 2.87 -5.91
CA ALA A 85 -0.85 4.07 -6.41
C ALA A 85 -1.74 4.68 -5.33
N THR A 86 -1.70 6.00 -5.23
CA THR A 86 -2.63 6.75 -4.38
C THR A 86 -3.92 7.00 -5.14
N LEU A 87 -5.06 6.74 -4.50
CA LEU A 87 -6.38 7.07 -5.05
C LEU A 87 -6.97 8.22 -4.25
N THR A 88 -7.30 9.31 -4.94
CA THR A 88 -8.05 10.43 -4.36
C THR A 88 -9.45 10.43 -4.93
N THR A 89 -10.47 10.38 -4.08
CA THR A 89 -11.84 10.66 -4.51
C THR A 89 -11.97 12.16 -4.76
N ARG A 90 -12.78 12.55 -5.75
CA ARG A 90 -13.21 13.95 -5.82
C ARG A 90 -14.01 14.20 -4.54
N LYS A 91 -13.61 15.18 -3.73
CA LYS A 91 -14.51 15.70 -2.71
C LYS A 91 -15.65 16.36 -3.47
N THR A 92 -16.80 15.69 -3.55
CA THR A 92 -18.03 16.35 -3.99
C THR A 92 -18.36 17.34 -2.90
N PHE A 93 -18.02 18.61 -3.12
CA PHE A 93 -18.50 19.70 -2.28
C PHE A 93 -20.02 19.78 -2.53
N LEU A 94 -20.80 19.37 -1.52
CA LEU A 94 -22.17 19.84 -1.32
C LEU A 94 -22.10 21.05 -0.39
#